data_AF-H1DE70-F1
#
_entry.id   AF-H1DE70-F1
#
_cell.length_a   1.000
_cell.length_b   1.000
_cell.length_c   1.000
_cell.angle_alpha   90.00
_cell.angle_beta   90.00
_cell.angle_gamma   90.00
#
_symmetry.space_group_name_H-M   'P 1'
#
loop_
_entity.id
_entity.type
_entity.pdbx_description
1 polymer ?
#
loop_
_entity_poly.entity_id
_entity_poly.type
_entity_poly.pdbx_seq_one_letter_code
_entity_poly.pdbx_strand_id
1 'polypeptide(L)'
;MKASTQYNDYKGTAAADVSDYLFIRDYLKDRGVDIERYEPVGFELYTGYSNFVSYRFICKDNHSDENRLVKIGFESKDNISDFLDLFKRFNVVLTWNKSQINYADWDVSDDTIMIDDREDF
;
A
#
# COMPACT_ATOMS: atom_id res chain seq x y z
N MET A 1 3.68 7.12 -10.45
CA MET A 1 3.70 5.77 -11.07
C MET A 1 2.27 5.30 -11.28
N LYS A 2 1.95 4.62 -12.39
CA LYS A 2 0.60 4.07 -12.63
C LYS A 2 0.50 2.69 -11.97
N ALA A 3 -0.55 2.47 -11.18
CA ALA A 3 -0.86 1.19 -10.55
C ALA A 3 -1.98 0.50 -11.34
N SER A 4 -1.82 -0.79 -11.60
CA SER A 4 -2.85 -1.68 -12.15
C SER A 4 -3.57 -2.41 -11.03
N THR A 5 -4.89 -2.57 -11.13
CA THR A 5 -5.66 -3.36 -10.17
C THR A 5 -5.87 -4.78 -10.66
N GLN A 6 -6.00 -5.73 -9.74
CA GLN A 6 -6.12 -7.15 -10.08
C GLN A 6 -7.38 -7.48 -10.89
N TYR A 7 -8.51 -6.82 -10.60
CA TYR A 7 -9.79 -7.07 -11.26
C TYR A 7 -10.01 -6.22 -12.51
N ASN A 8 -9.09 -5.30 -12.83
CA ASN A 8 -9.15 -4.36 -13.96
C ASN A 8 -10.35 -3.41 -14.00
N ASP A 9 -11.30 -3.50 -13.06
CA ASP A 9 -12.42 -2.58 -12.92
C ASP A 9 -11.97 -1.14 -12.60
N TYR A 10 -10.76 -1.01 -12.04
CA TYR A 10 -10.14 0.26 -11.67
C TYR A 10 -8.72 0.36 -12.23
N LYS A 11 -8.28 1.60 -12.45
CA LYS A 11 -6.89 1.93 -12.75
C LYS A 11 -6.58 3.32 -12.19
N GLY A 12 -5.32 3.56 -11.84
CA GLY A 12 -4.94 4.85 -11.26
C GLY A 12 -3.50 4.91 -10.80
N THR A 13 -3.27 5.59 -9.68
CA THR A 13 -1.95 5.82 -9.12
C THR A 13 -1.93 5.52 -7.62
N ALA A 14 -0.74 5.17 -7.14
CA ALA A 14 -0.44 5.14 -5.72
C ALA A 14 0.83 5.97 -5.50
N ALA A 15 0.81 6.79 -4.47
CA ALA A 15 1.94 7.59 -4.01
C ALA A 15 2.18 7.29 -2.54
N ALA A 16 3.41 6.92 -2.22
CA ALA A 16 3.85 6.67 -0.85
C ALA A 16 5.14 7.45 -0.62
N ASP A 17 5.12 8.36 0.35
CA ASP A 17 6.27 9.11 0.85
C ASP A 17 6.72 8.39 2.13
N VAL A 18 7.69 7.48 1.97
CA VAL A 18 8.29 6.75 3.09
C VAL A 18 9.21 7.73 3.81
N SER A 19 9.06 7.86 5.14
CA SER A 19 9.80 8.83 5.96
C SER A 19 11.28 8.46 6.17
N ASP A 20 11.97 7.94 5.15
CA ASP A 20 13.25 7.23 5.14
C ASP A 20 13.07 5.70 5.11
N TYR A 21 13.69 5.05 4.12
CA TYR A 21 13.75 3.59 3.94
C TYR A 21 14.23 2.83 5.21
N LEU A 22 14.93 3.54 6.11
CA LEU A 22 15.36 3.05 7.41
C LEU A 22 14.18 2.63 8.29
N PHE A 23 13.05 3.35 8.27
CA PHE A 23 11.90 3.04 9.13
C PHE A 23 11.27 1.67 8.84
N ILE A 24 11.15 1.27 7.58
CA ILE A 24 10.61 -0.05 7.23
C ILE A 24 11.58 -1.16 7.63
N ARG A 25 12.90 -0.95 7.43
CA ARG A 25 13.92 -1.91 7.87
C ARG A 25 13.91 -2.07 9.38
N ASP A 26 13.87 -0.98 10.13
CA ASP A 26 13.83 -0.97 11.59
C ASP A 26 12.55 -1.64 12.10
N TYR A 27 11.39 -1.31 11.52
CA TYR A 27 10.11 -1.94 11.84
C TYR A 27 10.13 -3.47 11.66
N LEU A 28 10.69 -3.96 10.56
CA LEU A 28 10.81 -5.39 10.30
C LEU A 28 11.81 -6.07 11.23
N LYS A 29 12.96 -5.42 11.48
CA LYS A 29 14.00 -5.90 12.40
C LYS A 29 13.47 -6.03 13.83
N ASP A 30 12.73 -5.03 14.30
CA ASP A 30 12.11 -5.02 15.64
C ASP A 30 11.07 -6.14 15.80
N ARG A 31 10.46 -6.59 14.69
CA ARG A 31 9.56 -7.75 14.65
C ARG A 31 10.28 -9.08 14.37
N GLY A 32 11.61 -9.11 14.41
CA GLY A 32 12.42 -10.33 14.33
C GLY A 32 12.73 -10.82 12.91
N VAL A 33 12.56 -9.98 11.89
CA VAL A 33 12.94 -10.31 10.51
C VAL A 33 14.46 -10.12 10.33
N ASP A 34 15.10 -11.12 9.74
CA ASP A 34 16.49 -11.01 9.27
C ASP A 34 16.54 -10.11 8.02
N ILE A 35 16.82 -8.81 8.22
CA ILE A 35 16.83 -7.78 7.17
C ILE A 35 18.05 -7.86 6.23
N GLU A 36 19.09 -8.61 6.59
CA GLU A 36 20.23 -8.84 5.71
C GLU A 36 19.86 -9.91 4.67
N ARG A 37 19.16 -10.96 5.12
CA ARG A 37 18.57 -11.94 4.22
C ARG A 37 17.36 -11.40 3.46
N TYR A 38 16.42 -10.75 4.13
CA TYR A 38 15.14 -10.30 3.57
C TYR A 38 15.10 -8.78 3.45
N GLU A 39 15.62 -8.27 2.33
CA GLU A 39 15.62 -6.83 2.04
C GLU A 39 14.21 -6.37 1.65
N PRO A 40 13.58 -5.43 2.38
CA PRO A 40 12.25 -4.93 2.02
C PRO A 40 12.31 -4.11 0.73
N VAL A 41 11.43 -4.41 -0.21
CA VAL A 41 11.33 -3.75 -1.53
C VAL A 41 9.91 -3.29 -1.88
N GLY A 42 8.92 -3.63 -1.06
CA GLY A 42 7.55 -3.20 -1.25
C GLY A 42 6.61 -3.76 -0.18
N PHE A 43 5.31 -3.58 -0.41
CA PHE A 43 4.27 -4.04 0.49
C PHE A 43 3.00 -4.40 -0.28
N GLU A 44 2.14 -5.17 0.37
CA GLU A 44 0.77 -5.45 -0.01
C GLU A 44 -0.13 -4.99 1.13
N LEU A 45 -1.15 -4.18 0.82
CA LEU A 45 -2.24 -3.87 1.74
C LEU A 45 -3.52 -4.47 1.16
N TYR A 46 -4.23 -5.24 1.96
CA TYR A 46 -5.49 -5.85 1.60
C TYR A 46 -6.54 -5.55 2.67
N THR A 47 -7.64 -4.95 2.27
CA THR A 47 -8.78 -4.61 3.14
C THR A 47 -10.05 -5.28 2.64
N GLY A 48 -10.95 -5.64 3.54
CA GLY A 48 -12.23 -6.26 3.20
C GLY A 48 -13.36 -5.84 4.12
N TYR A 49 -14.53 -6.47 3.94
CA TYR A 49 -15.69 -6.26 4.80
C TYR A 49 -15.37 -6.51 6.29
N SER A 50 -16.18 -5.93 7.17
CA SER A 50 -16.08 -6.11 8.63
C SER A 50 -14.73 -5.68 9.23
N ASN A 51 -14.14 -4.59 8.70
CA ASN A 51 -12.84 -4.07 9.12
C ASN A 51 -11.69 -5.07 8.97
N PHE A 52 -11.80 -6.05 8.07
CA PHE A 52 -10.70 -6.95 7.78
C PHE A 52 -9.56 -6.17 7.13
N VAL A 53 -8.38 -6.25 7.73
CA VAL A 53 -7.15 -5.64 7.21
C VAL A 53 -6.03 -6.66 7.34
N SER A 54 -5.22 -6.79 6.30
CA SER A 54 -4.00 -7.57 6.29
C SER A 54 -2.97 -6.83 5.44
N TYR A 55 -1.74 -6.75 5.92
CA TYR A 55 -0.63 -6.28 5.10
C TYR A 55 0.53 -7.25 5.14
N ARG A 56 1.32 -7.30 4.07
CA ARG A 56 2.57 -8.06 3.99
C ARG A 56 3.66 -7.17 3.43
N PHE A 57 4.89 -7.42 3.85
CA PHE A 57 6.08 -6.82 3.26
C PHE A 57 6.60 -7.73 2.17
N ILE A 58 6.87 -7.15 1.01
CA ILE A 58 7.49 -7.84 -0.11
C ILE A 58 8.99 -7.65 0.07
N CYS A 59 9.70 -8.74 0.33
CA CYS A 59 11.14 -8.73 0.55
C CYS A 59 11.86 -9.53 -0.53
N LYS A 60 13.02 -9.05 -0.97
CA LYS A 60 13.97 -9.82 -1.78
C LYS A 60 14.74 -10.76 -0.85
N ASP A 61 14.77 -12.05 -1.17
CA ASP A 61 15.62 -13.02 -0.47
C ASP A 61 17.03 -12.99 -1.05
N ASN A 62 17.96 -12.32 -0.36
CA ASN A 62 19.36 -12.17 -0.77
C ASN A 62 20.16 -13.47 -0.69
N HIS A 63 19.61 -14.52 -0.07
CA HIS A 63 20.25 -15.85 -0.01
C HIS A 63 19.72 -16.80 -1.09
N SER A 64 18.79 -16.35 -1.93
CA SER A 64 18.33 -17.10 -3.10
C SER A 64 19.22 -16.80 -4.30
N ASP A 65 19.72 -17.83 -4.97
CA ASP A 65 20.49 -17.71 -6.22
C ASP A 65 19.63 -17.20 -7.40
N GLU A 66 18.30 -17.27 -7.26
CA GLU A 66 17.32 -16.72 -8.18
C GLU A 66 16.73 -15.39 -7.66
N ASN A 67 16.29 -14.51 -8.58
CA ASN A 67 15.56 -13.28 -8.25
C ASN A 67 14.21 -13.60 -7.59
N ARG A 68 14.22 -13.83 -6.28
CA ARG A 68 13.07 -14.30 -5.51
C ARG A 68 12.53 -13.21 -4.59
N LEU A 69 11.23 -12.96 -4.70
CA LEU A 69 10.47 -12.15 -3.75
C LEU A 69 9.65 -13.07 -2.83
N VAL A 70 9.65 -12.75 -1.54
CA VAL A 70 8.84 -13.41 -0.51
C VAL A 70 7.92 -12.41 0.16
N LYS A 71 6.79 -12.88 0.67
CA LYS A 71 5.86 -12.07 1.47
C LYS A 71 6.05 -12.41 2.95
N ILE A 72 6.34 -11.41 3.76
CA ILE A 72 6.43 -11.54 5.21
C ILE A 72 5.22 -10.82 5.81
N GLY A 73 4.39 -11.56 6.56
CA GLY A 73 3.27 -11.02 7.33
C GLY A 73 3.41 -11.44 8.79
N PHE A 74 2.62 -10.82 9.66
CA PHE A 74 2.63 -11.08 11.10
C PHE A 74 1.28 -11.64 11.54
N GLU A 75 1.29 -12.56 12.51
CA GLU A 75 0.05 -13.14 13.08
C GLU A 75 -0.60 -12.23 14.14
N SER A 76 0.07 -11.13 14.52
CA SER A 76 -0.48 -10.11 15.40
C SER A 76 -1.80 -9.55 14.86
N LYS A 77 -2.65 -9.01 15.75
CA LYS A 77 -3.78 -8.17 15.33
C LYS A 77 -3.25 -6.92 14.65
N ASP A 78 -3.00 -7.04 13.36
CA ASP A 78 -2.56 -5.94 12.51
C ASP A 78 -3.70 -4.92 12.42
N ASN A 79 -3.42 -3.69 12.86
CA ASN A 79 -4.28 -2.55 12.62
C ASN A 79 -3.82 -1.83 11.36
N ILE A 80 -4.75 -1.26 10.59
CA ILE A 80 -4.41 -0.40 9.46
C ILE A 80 -3.58 0.82 9.89
N SER A 81 -3.78 1.33 11.12
CA SER A 81 -2.99 2.44 11.66
C SER A 81 -1.49 2.11 11.67
N ASP A 82 -1.11 0.95 12.23
CA ASP A 82 0.30 0.52 12.32
C ASP A 82 0.98 0.48 10.95
N PHE A 83 0.23 0.11 9.91
CA PHE A 83 0.72 0.11 8.55
C PHE A 83 0.82 1.52 7.96
N LEU A 84 -0.20 2.35 8.16
CA LEU A 84 -0.22 3.72 7.63
C LEU A 84 0.84 4.61 8.29
N ASP A 85 1.17 4.36 9.56
CA ASP A 85 2.22 5.06 10.31
C ASP A 85 3.64 4.83 9.74
N LEU A 86 3.82 3.84 8.86
CA LEU A 86 5.07 3.62 8.11
C LEU A 86 5.32 4.68 7.02
N PHE A 87 4.30 5.49 6.70
CA PHE A 87 4.36 6.48 5.64
C PHE A 87 4.11 7.87 6.19
N LYS A 88 4.95 8.84 5.80
CA LYS A 88 4.64 10.25 6.02
C LYS A 88 3.39 10.67 5.27
N ARG A 89 3.22 10.12 4.05
CA ARG A 89 2.05 10.31 3.20
C ARG A 89 1.78 9.02 2.42
N PHE A 90 0.53 8.55 2.46
CA PHE A 90 0.07 7.45 1.64
C PHE A 90 -1.22 7.87 0.93
N ASN A 91 -1.20 7.88 -0.40
CA ASN A 91 -2.32 8.32 -1.22
C ASN A 91 -2.57 7.31 -2.35
N VAL A 92 -3.83 6.95 -2.54
CA VAL A 92 -4.29 6.06 -3.60
C VAL A 92 -5.41 6.77 -4.35
N VAL A 93 -5.25 6.92 -5.66
CA VAL A 93 -6.26 7.49 -6.55
C VAL A 93 -6.65 6.42 -7.55
N LEU A 94 -7.92 6.07 -7.59
CA LEU A 94 -8.48 5.07 -8.50
C LEU A 94 -9.66 5.66 -9.26
N THR A 95 -9.75 5.32 -10.54
CA THR A 95 -10.87 5.68 -11.40
C THR A 95 -11.42 4.43 -12.07
N TRP A 96 -12.69 4.49 -12.45
CA TRP A 96 -13.34 3.38 -13.17
C TRP A 96 -12.72 3.17 -14.55
N ASN A 97 -12.40 1.91 -14.81
CA ASN A 97 -11.94 1.42 -16.10
C ASN A 97 -13.03 0.50 -16.69
N LYS A 98 -14.13 1.11 -17.16
CA LYS A 98 -15.23 0.38 -17.81
C LYS A 98 -15.06 0.37 -19.32
N SER A 99 -15.53 -0.69 -19.98
CA SER A 99 -15.40 -0.88 -21.43
C SER A 99 -15.99 0.24 -22.28
N GLN A 100 -16.98 0.98 -21.76
CA GLN A 100 -17.65 2.07 -22.48
C GLN A 100 -17.02 3.44 -22.24
N ILE A 101 -16.44 3.67 -21.05
CA ILE A 101 -15.78 4.92 -20.67
C ILE A 101 -14.62 4.56 -19.75
N ASN A 102 -13.39 4.82 -20.22
CA ASN A 102 -12.19 4.65 -19.44
C ASN A 102 -11.79 5.97 -18.78
N TYR A 103 -12.19 6.17 -17.52
CA TYR A 103 -11.83 7.37 -16.76
C TYR A 103 -10.35 7.37 -16.35
N ALA A 104 -9.63 6.25 -16.48
CA ALA A 104 -8.23 6.15 -16.08
C ALA A 104 -7.23 6.84 -17.01
N ASP A 105 -7.71 7.35 -18.15
CA ASP A 105 -6.95 8.20 -19.06
C ASP A 105 -7.33 9.68 -18.93
N TRP A 106 -8.23 10.03 -17.99
CA TRP A 106 -8.64 11.41 -17.75
C TRP A 106 -7.77 12.03 -16.66
N ASP A 107 -7.48 13.32 -16.78
CA ASP A 107 -6.76 14.06 -15.76
C ASP A 107 -7.69 14.38 -14.58
N VAL A 108 -7.25 14.01 -13.38
CA VAL A 108 -7.92 14.36 -12.12
C VAL A 108 -7.37 15.72 -11.69
N SER A 109 -8.25 16.72 -11.56
CA SER A 109 -7.87 18.03 -11.05
C SER A 109 -7.45 17.93 -9.58
N ASP A 110 -6.47 18.76 -9.19
CA ASP A 110 -6.12 18.97 -7.77
C ASP A 110 -7.20 19.78 -7.02
N ASP A 111 -8.08 20.48 -7.75
CA ASP A 111 -9.19 21.21 -7.15
C ASP A 111 -10.17 20.23 -6.49
N THR A 112 -10.36 20.40 -5.18
CA THR A 112 -11.27 19.56 -4.40
C THR A 112 -12.55 20.33 -4.07
N ILE A 113 -13.71 19.76 -4.42
CA ILE A 113 -15.01 20.24 -3.96
C ILE A 113 -15.31 19.54 -2.63
N MET A 114 -15.35 20.31 -1.55
CA MET A 114 -15.68 19.80 -0.21
C MET A 114 -17.19 19.94 0.05
N ILE A 115 -17.84 18.85 0.41
CA ILE A 115 -19.23 18.86 0.92
C ILE A 115 -19.15 18.88 2.45
N ASP A 116 -19.92 19.75 3.09
CA ASP A 116 -20.01 19.78 4.55
C ASP A 116 -21.01 18.70 5.01
N ASP A 117 -20.48 17.59 5.51
CA ASP A 117 -21.24 16.42 6.00
C ASP A 117 -21.03 16.18 7.50
N ARG A 118 -20.48 17.17 8.22
CA ARG A 118 -20.29 17.09 9.66
C ARG A 118 -21.65 17.12 10.36
N GLU A 119 -21.81 16.32 11.41
CA GLU A 119 -23.00 16.42 12.25
C GLU A 119 -22.98 17.76 13.02
N ASP A 120 -24.07 18.53 12.95
CA ASP A 120 -24.27 19.71 13.79
C ASP A 120 -24.36 19.26 15.25
N PHE A 121 -23.33 19.55 16.05
CA PHE A 121 -23.28 19.27 17.48
C PHE A 121 -24.05 20.30 18.32
#